data_AF-A0A6P5M906-F1
#
_entry.id   AF-A0A6P5M906-F1
#
_cell.length_a   1.000
_cell.length_b   1.000
_cell.length_c   1.000
_cell.angle_alpha   90.00
_cell.angle_beta   90.00
_cell.angle_gamma   90.00
#
_symmetry.space_group_name_H-M   'P 1'
#
loop_
_entity.id
_entity.type
_entity.pdbx_description
1 polymer ?
#
loop_
_entity_poly.entity_id
_entity_poly.type
_entity_poly.pdbx_seq_one_letter_code
_entity_poly.pdbx_strand_id
1 'polypeptide(L)'
;MSQYGGTLLVAIAQDGNSNILPVAFALVEGENAESWSFFLSHLREHVTPQPGLLVISDRHNGIKAALEAPDGGWLPPAAYRAFCIRHIAANFALTFKGKDARRLLVNAAYAKTEVEFDYWFDILRSENPAMCDWANRIEYSLWTQHCDEDRRFGHMTTNISECVNSILKGVRNLPVCSLVKATYGRLAELFVRKGREAEAQMGTGQQFSQYLVKCIEANLRTARHFTVTLYDRDNSEYTVAETTPTGSFSLGTYRVSLGSKTCDCGYFQALHFPCPHALACCAYSRLTWQPYVHEVYQLSSVFGVYQMVFAPPIPEGFWPPYAGPTVIPDPSMRRAREGRPRSTRIRTNMDEADPNRPKRCGLCRQPGHTKRSCPQAAGPSGTARNQ
;
A
#
# COMPACT_ATOMS: atom_id res chain seq x y z
N MET A 1 -6.96 -9.30 24.70
CA MET A 1 -8.42 -9.48 24.60
C MET A 1 -8.78 -10.92 24.97
N SER A 2 -8.43 -11.40 26.17
CA SER A 2 -8.62 -12.81 26.52
C SER A 2 -10.01 -13.12 27.08
N GLN A 3 -10.70 -12.15 27.69
CA GLN A 3 -12.00 -12.36 28.34
C GLN A 3 -13.17 -11.64 27.65
N TYR A 4 -12.92 -10.48 27.04
CA TYR A 4 -13.94 -9.66 26.36
C TYR A 4 -13.73 -9.64 24.84
N GLY A 5 -14.80 -9.42 24.08
CA GLY A 5 -14.77 -9.13 22.64
C GLY A 5 -13.98 -7.86 22.33
N GLY A 6 -13.86 -7.53 21.04
CA GLY A 6 -13.26 -6.27 20.59
C GLY A 6 -12.52 -6.39 19.26
N THR A 7 -12.54 -5.31 18.51
CA THR A 7 -11.87 -5.16 17.22
C THR A 7 -10.81 -4.07 17.32
N LEU A 8 -9.67 -4.29 16.69
CA LEU A 8 -8.67 -3.25 16.47
C LEU A 8 -8.79 -2.73 15.04
N LEU A 9 -9.25 -1.50 14.90
CA LEU A 9 -9.23 -0.75 13.64
C LEU A 9 -7.86 -0.11 13.45
N VAL A 10 -7.35 -0.13 12.22
CA VAL A 10 -6.02 0.39 11.90
C VAL A 10 -6.07 1.12 10.56
N ALA A 11 -5.59 2.37 10.54
CA ALA A 11 -5.29 3.10 9.32
C ALA A 11 -3.79 2.93 9.00
N ILE A 12 -3.47 2.66 7.74
CA ILE A 12 -2.10 2.48 7.27
C ILE A 12 -1.81 3.44 6.13
N ALA A 13 -0.59 3.94 6.10
CA ALA A 13 -0.03 4.71 5.01
C ALA A 13 1.23 4.02 4.47
N GLN A 14 1.76 4.54 3.37
CA GLN A 14 3.05 4.16 2.82
C GLN A 14 3.86 5.43 2.53
N ASP A 15 5.14 5.43 2.90
CA ASP A 15 6.07 6.52 2.55
C ASP A 15 6.56 6.39 1.09
N GLY A 16 7.26 7.41 0.59
CA GLY A 16 7.85 7.38 -0.76
C GLY A 16 8.98 6.37 -0.98
N ASN A 17 9.34 5.58 0.03
CA ASN A 17 10.30 4.48 -0.08
C ASN A 17 9.63 3.10 0.07
N SER A 18 8.30 3.06 -0.09
CA SER A 18 7.47 1.86 0.03
C SER A 18 7.48 1.20 1.43
N ASN A 19 7.87 1.95 2.48
CA ASN A 19 7.73 1.50 3.85
C ASN A 19 6.28 1.70 4.29
N ILE A 20 5.68 0.66 4.83
CA ILE A 20 4.31 0.71 5.37
C ILE A 20 4.41 1.11 6.83
N LEU A 21 3.58 2.08 7.22
CA LEU A 21 3.47 2.53 8.59
C LEU A 21 1.99 2.67 8.97
N PRO A 22 1.61 2.25 10.19
CA PRO A 22 0.30 2.57 10.70
C PRO A 22 0.28 4.04 11.15
N VAL A 23 -0.84 4.72 10.92
CA VAL A 23 -1.01 6.14 11.25
C VAL A 23 -2.05 6.38 12.34
N ALA A 24 -3.01 5.46 12.49
CA ALA A 24 -3.99 5.52 13.57
C ALA A 24 -4.48 4.12 13.97
N PHE A 25 -4.92 4.00 15.21
CA PHE A 25 -5.48 2.78 15.79
C PHE A 25 -6.68 3.12 16.66
N ALA A 26 -7.70 2.27 16.66
CA ALA A 26 -8.77 2.33 17.63
C ALA A 26 -9.16 0.93 18.10
N LEU A 27 -9.32 0.79 19.41
CA LEU A 27 -9.95 -0.38 20.01
C LEU A 27 -11.44 -0.08 20.13
N VAL A 28 -12.25 -0.87 19.45
CA VAL A 28 -13.70 -0.70 19.39
C VAL A 28 -14.39 -2.00 19.76
N GLU A 29 -15.67 -1.91 20.07
CA GLU A 29 -16.47 -3.04 20.52
C GLU A 29 -16.73 -4.07 19.40
N GLY A 30 -16.81 -3.60 18.15
CA GLY A 30 -16.99 -4.45 16.96
C GLY A 30 -16.84 -3.71 15.64
N GLU A 31 -16.91 -4.43 14.51
CA GLU A 31 -16.96 -3.82 13.18
C GLU A 31 -18.40 -3.40 12.82
N ASN A 32 -18.87 -2.29 13.38
CA ASN A 32 -20.19 -1.72 13.09
C ASN A 32 -20.10 -0.26 12.59
N ALA A 33 -21.21 0.30 12.13
CA ALA A 33 -21.26 1.63 11.52
C ALA A 33 -20.81 2.73 12.51
N GLU A 34 -21.22 2.64 13.77
CA GLU A 34 -20.84 3.60 14.82
C GLU A 34 -19.33 3.57 15.09
N SER A 35 -18.73 2.38 15.18
CA SER A 35 -17.30 2.22 15.41
C SER A 35 -16.46 2.76 14.24
N TRP A 36 -16.93 2.57 13.00
CA TRP A 36 -16.28 3.13 11.82
C TRP A 36 -16.44 4.66 11.73
N SER A 37 -17.63 5.19 12.04
CA SER A 37 -17.86 6.63 12.14
C SER A 37 -16.94 7.27 13.18
N PHE A 38 -16.92 6.72 14.40
CA PHE A 38 -16.00 7.16 15.46
C PHE A 38 -14.54 7.18 14.97
N PHE A 39 -14.05 6.07 14.40
CA PHE A 39 -12.66 5.98 13.97
C PHE A 39 -12.32 6.94 12.84
N LEU A 40 -13.17 7.04 11.81
CA LEU A 40 -12.92 7.87 10.65
C LEU A 40 -13.08 9.37 10.95
N SER A 41 -13.98 9.77 11.86
CA SER A 41 -14.08 11.17 12.28
C SER A 41 -12.81 11.62 13.01
N HIS A 42 -12.32 10.84 13.97
CA HIS A 42 -11.07 11.17 14.68
C HIS A 42 -9.83 11.09 13.78
N LEU A 43 -9.81 10.14 12.83
CA LEU A 43 -8.76 10.06 11.83
C LEU A 43 -8.72 11.35 11.00
N ARG A 44 -9.89 11.80 10.51
CA ARG A 44 -10.01 13.02 9.69
C ARG A 44 -9.56 14.26 10.45
N GLU A 45 -10.05 14.41 11.68
CA GLU A 45 -9.83 15.60 12.49
C GLU A 45 -8.38 15.73 12.95
N HIS A 46 -7.78 14.65 13.46
CA HIS A 46 -6.52 14.76 14.20
C HIS A 46 -5.29 14.26 13.44
N VAL A 47 -5.46 13.35 12.47
CA VAL A 47 -4.33 12.69 11.78
C VAL A 47 -4.24 13.13 10.33
N THR A 48 -5.40 13.33 9.71
CA THR A 48 -5.47 13.60 8.28
C THR A 48 -6.37 14.80 7.96
N PRO A 49 -6.11 16.02 8.46
CA PRO A 49 -6.95 17.20 8.19
C PRO A 49 -6.76 17.78 6.77
N GLN A 50 -5.64 17.48 6.10
CA GLN A 50 -5.29 18.00 4.79
C GLN A 50 -6.26 17.54 3.69
N PRO A 51 -6.57 18.37 2.67
CA PRO A 51 -7.42 17.96 1.55
C PRO A 51 -6.69 17.02 0.57
N GLY A 52 -7.42 16.46 -0.39
CA GLY A 52 -6.87 15.69 -1.51
C GLY A 52 -6.46 14.26 -1.17
N LEU A 53 -6.87 13.74 -0.01
CA LEU A 53 -6.52 12.38 0.40
C LEU A 53 -7.39 11.34 -0.30
N LEU A 54 -6.81 10.20 -0.67
CA LEU A 54 -7.55 9.05 -1.17
C LEU A 54 -7.49 7.89 -0.17
N VAL A 55 -8.65 7.47 0.32
CA VAL A 55 -8.79 6.32 1.22
C VAL A 55 -9.09 5.06 0.42
N ILE A 56 -8.19 4.08 0.45
CA ILE A 56 -8.45 2.74 -0.07
C ILE A 56 -8.99 1.88 1.07
N SER A 57 -10.22 1.39 0.94
CA SER A 57 -10.85 0.55 1.96
C SER A 57 -11.36 -0.77 1.38
N ASP A 58 -11.82 -1.66 2.25
CA ASP A 58 -12.72 -2.72 1.82
C ASP A 58 -14.13 -2.16 1.48
N ARG A 59 -15.04 -3.05 1.09
CA ARG A 59 -16.44 -2.73 0.77
C ARG A 59 -17.38 -2.99 1.96
N HIS A 60 -16.89 -2.95 3.20
CA HIS A 60 -17.72 -3.14 4.38
C HIS A 60 -18.71 -1.99 4.51
N ASN A 61 -20.00 -2.31 4.71
CA ASN A 61 -21.07 -1.32 4.72
C ASN A 61 -20.86 -0.22 5.78
N GLY A 62 -20.28 -0.56 6.93
CA GLY A 62 -19.95 0.42 7.97
C GLY A 62 -18.90 1.45 7.53
N ILE A 63 -17.86 1.02 6.80
CA ILE A 63 -16.86 1.95 6.25
C ILE A 63 -17.49 2.82 5.17
N LYS A 64 -18.26 2.19 4.27
CA LYS A 64 -18.94 2.90 3.18
C LYS A 64 -19.83 4.01 3.73
N ALA A 65 -20.67 3.71 4.72
CA ALA A 65 -21.57 4.67 5.34
C ALA A 65 -20.80 5.83 6.00
N ALA A 66 -19.71 5.55 6.72
CA ALA A 66 -18.91 6.57 7.38
C ALA A 66 -18.15 7.49 6.39
N LEU A 67 -17.65 6.94 5.27
CA LEU A 67 -16.99 7.73 4.22
C LEU A 67 -17.98 8.52 3.35
N GLU A 68 -19.25 8.11 3.28
CA GLU A 68 -20.33 8.79 2.53
C GLU A 68 -21.11 9.81 3.37
N ALA A 69 -20.81 9.92 4.67
CA ALA A 69 -21.47 10.87 5.57
C ALA A 69 -21.19 12.32 5.10
N PRO A 70 -22.23 13.15 4.86
CA PRO A 70 -22.07 14.51 4.32
C PRO A 70 -21.18 15.43 5.17
N ASP A 71 -21.20 15.25 6.48
CA ASP A 71 -20.48 16.02 7.49
C ASP A 71 -19.16 15.35 7.94
N GLY A 72 -18.83 14.17 7.41
CA GLY A 72 -17.63 13.41 7.81
C GLY A 72 -16.32 13.95 7.24
N GLY A 73 -16.36 14.92 6.31
CA GLY A 73 -15.17 15.51 5.68
C GLY A 73 -14.42 14.58 4.74
N TRP A 74 -15.01 13.44 4.37
CA TRP A 74 -14.43 12.41 3.49
C TRP A 74 -14.92 12.48 2.03
N LEU A 75 -15.72 13.49 1.69
CA LEU A 75 -16.25 13.70 0.35
C LEU A 75 -15.37 14.66 -0.47
N PRO A 76 -15.40 14.58 -1.82
CA PRO A 76 -14.69 15.52 -2.68
C PRO A 76 -15.15 16.96 -2.47
N PRO A 77 -14.25 17.96 -2.60
CA PRO A 77 -12.83 17.85 -2.96
C PRO A 77 -11.91 17.58 -1.75
N ALA A 78 -12.45 17.43 -0.55
CA ALA A 78 -11.67 17.28 0.68
C ALA A 78 -10.98 15.91 0.75
N ALA A 79 -11.70 14.84 0.42
CA ALA A 79 -11.13 13.51 0.29
C ALA A 79 -11.83 12.71 -0.82
N TYR A 80 -11.19 11.62 -1.21
CA TYR A 80 -11.63 10.68 -2.21
C TYR A 80 -11.57 9.28 -1.62
N ARG A 81 -12.24 8.33 -2.28
CA ARG A 81 -12.28 6.95 -1.83
C ARG A 81 -12.09 5.99 -2.99
N ALA A 82 -11.62 4.81 -2.62
CA ALA A 82 -11.32 3.73 -3.52
C ALA A 82 -11.57 2.40 -2.81
N PHE A 83 -11.99 1.40 -3.58
CA PHE A 83 -12.03 0.03 -3.11
C PHE A 83 -10.73 -0.69 -3.40
N CYS A 84 -10.32 -1.48 -2.41
CA CYS A 84 -9.21 -2.40 -2.50
C CYS A 84 -9.52 -3.51 -3.52
N ILE A 85 -8.71 -3.61 -4.58
CA ILE A 85 -8.92 -4.61 -5.64
C ILE A 85 -8.87 -6.05 -5.12
N ARG A 86 -8.10 -6.32 -4.05
CA ARG A 86 -8.11 -7.67 -3.44
C ARG A 86 -9.48 -8.04 -2.89
N HIS A 87 -10.19 -7.10 -2.26
CA HIS A 87 -11.54 -7.35 -1.74
C HIS A 87 -12.56 -7.45 -2.87
N ILE A 88 -12.45 -6.63 -3.91
CA ILE A 88 -13.29 -6.76 -5.10
C ILE A 88 -13.10 -8.13 -5.75
N ALA A 89 -11.85 -8.54 -5.97
CA ALA A 89 -11.52 -9.85 -6.54
C ALA A 89 -11.99 -11.01 -5.66
N ALA A 90 -11.96 -10.87 -4.33
CA ALA A 90 -12.50 -11.86 -3.41
C ALA A 90 -14.02 -11.96 -3.50
N ASN A 91 -14.73 -10.83 -3.52
CA ASN A 91 -16.19 -10.80 -3.70
C ASN A 91 -16.60 -11.35 -5.06
N PHE A 92 -15.86 -11.02 -6.12
CA PHE A 92 -16.05 -11.57 -7.46
C PHE A 92 -15.93 -13.10 -7.45
N ALA A 93 -14.93 -13.64 -6.76
CA ALA A 93 -14.70 -15.09 -6.63
C ALA A 93 -15.78 -15.84 -5.81
N LEU A 94 -16.61 -15.12 -5.04
CA LEU A 94 -17.78 -15.72 -4.39
C LEU A 94 -18.83 -16.11 -5.44
N THR A 95 -19.05 -15.25 -6.43
CA THR A 95 -20.03 -15.44 -7.51
C THR A 95 -19.46 -16.27 -8.66
N PHE A 96 -18.25 -15.95 -9.15
CA PHE A 96 -17.63 -16.58 -10.30
C PHE A 96 -16.46 -17.45 -9.87
N LYS A 97 -16.55 -18.76 -10.06
CA LYS A 97 -15.48 -19.70 -9.71
C LYS A 97 -14.46 -19.78 -10.86
N GLY A 98 -13.17 -19.62 -10.55
CA GLY A 98 -12.08 -19.75 -11.52
C GLY A 98 -10.91 -18.81 -11.23
N LYS A 99 -9.67 -19.31 -11.33
CA LYS A 99 -8.47 -18.47 -11.11
C LYS A 99 -8.25 -17.48 -12.26
N ASP A 100 -8.58 -17.87 -13.49
CA ASP A 100 -8.39 -17.02 -14.67
C ASP A 100 -9.33 -15.81 -14.66
N ALA A 101 -10.62 -15.99 -14.35
CA ALA A 101 -11.57 -14.88 -14.24
C ALA A 101 -11.15 -13.83 -13.19
N ARG A 102 -10.64 -14.29 -12.04
CA ARG A 102 -10.06 -13.40 -11.01
C ARG A 102 -8.86 -12.62 -11.55
N ARG A 103 -7.96 -13.29 -12.29
CA ARG A 103 -6.77 -12.65 -12.87
C ARG A 103 -7.17 -11.59 -13.90
N LEU A 104 -8.11 -11.89 -14.79
CA LEU A 104 -8.60 -10.97 -15.81
C LEU A 104 -9.18 -9.69 -15.18
N LEU A 105 -10.03 -9.82 -14.17
CA LEU A 105 -10.58 -8.67 -13.43
C LEU A 105 -9.48 -7.82 -12.77
N VAL A 106 -8.49 -8.47 -12.16
CA VAL A 106 -7.36 -7.77 -11.53
C VAL A 106 -6.51 -7.05 -12.58
N ASN A 107 -6.23 -7.67 -13.73
CA ASN A 107 -5.50 -7.04 -14.81
C ASN A 107 -6.24 -5.80 -15.34
N ALA A 108 -7.56 -5.92 -15.58
CA ALA A 108 -8.39 -4.78 -15.97
C ALA A 108 -8.30 -3.65 -14.92
N ALA A 109 -8.42 -3.98 -13.63
CA ALA A 109 -8.33 -2.97 -12.57
C ALA A 109 -6.98 -2.23 -12.56
N TYR A 110 -5.87 -2.91 -12.82
CA TYR A 110 -4.52 -2.34 -12.85
C TYR A 110 -4.18 -1.65 -14.18
N ALA A 111 -5.03 -1.74 -15.20
CA ALA A 111 -4.82 -1.08 -16.47
C ALA A 111 -4.65 0.43 -16.27
N LYS A 112 -3.64 1.01 -16.93
CA LYS A 112 -3.31 2.44 -16.82
C LYS A 112 -4.05 3.31 -17.82
N THR A 113 -4.61 2.68 -18.85
CA THR A 113 -5.32 3.32 -19.94
C THR A 113 -6.67 2.66 -20.14
N GLU A 114 -7.62 3.41 -20.68
CA GLU A 114 -8.93 2.87 -21.09
C GLU A 114 -8.77 1.76 -22.13
N VAL A 115 -7.85 1.92 -23.10
CA VAL A 115 -7.59 0.91 -24.13
C VAL A 115 -7.10 -0.42 -23.55
N GLU A 116 -6.17 -0.39 -22.59
CA GLU A 116 -5.73 -1.60 -21.90
C GLU A 116 -6.84 -2.20 -21.02
N PHE A 117 -7.66 -1.35 -20.40
CA PHE A 117 -8.81 -1.81 -19.62
C PHE A 117 -9.79 -2.57 -20.51
N ASP A 118 -10.20 -1.98 -21.62
CA ASP A 118 -11.13 -2.55 -22.59
C ASP A 118 -10.62 -3.87 -23.13
N TYR A 119 -9.33 -3.98 -23.44
CA TYR A 119 -8.71 -5.23 -23.84
C TYR A 119 -8.94 -6.36 -22.82
N TRP A 120 -8.67 -6.13 -21.54
CA TRP A 120 -8.89 -7.12 -20.50
C TRP A 120 -10.38 -7.38 -20.25
N PHE A 121 -11.20 -6.34 -20.35
CA PHE A 121 -12.63 -6.40 -20.09
C PHE A 121 -13.39 -7.12 -21.22
N ASP A 122 -12.95 -7.02 -22.46
CA ASP A 122 -13.46 -7.77 -23.60
C ASP A 122 -13.14 -9.26 -23.49
N ILE A 123 -11.93 -9.61 -23.04
CA ILE A 123 -11.59 -11.02 -22.74
C ILE A 123 -12.51 -11.53 -21.62
N LEU A 124 -12.71 -10.76 -20.56
CA LEU A 124 -13.62 -11.13 -19.46
C LEU A 124 -15.06 -11.32 -19.96
N ARG A 125 -15.53 -10.45 -20.88
CA ARG A 125 -16.85 -10.53 -21.49
C ARG A 125 -17.00 -11.78 -22.35
N SER A 126 -15.96 -12.15 -23.09
CA SER A 126 -15.95 -13.35 -23.95
C SER A 126 -16.03 -14.65 -23.14
N GLU A 127 -15.42 -14.67 -21.95
CA GLU A 127 -15.49 -15.81 -21.01
C GLU A 127 -16.91 -15.95 -20.43
N ASN A 128 -17.47 -14.85 -19.92
CA ASN A 128 -18.85 -14.81 -19.42
C ASN A 128 -19.35 -13.36 -19.30
N PRO A 129 -20.35 -12.93 -20.10
CA PRO A 129 -20.89 -11.58 -20.05
C PRO A 129 -21.37 -11.13 -18.66
N ALA A 130 -21.88 -12.06 -17.84
CA ALA A 130 -22.34 -11.75 -16.48
C ALA A 130 -21.22 -11.26 -15.56
N MET A 131 -19.95 -11.58 -15.87
CA MET A 131 -18.78 -11.06 -15.12
C MET A 131 -18.63 -9.55 -15.32
N CYS A 132 -18.80 -9.05 -16.55
CA CYS A 132 -18.80 -7.64 -16.85
C CYS A 132 -20.01 -6.94 -16.23
N ASP A 133 -21.21 -7.53 -16.34
CA ASP A 133 -22.42 -6.97 -15.71
C ASP A 133 -22.28 -6.85 -14.19
N TRP A 134 -21.57 -7.78 -13.56
CA TRP A 134 -21.25 -7.70 -12.14
C TRP A 134 -20.29 -6.55 -11.83
N ALA A 135 -19.22 -6.40 -12.63
CA ALA A 135 -18.21 -5.37 -12.43
C ALA A 135 -18.76 -3.96 -12.69
N ASN A 136 -19.65 -3.81 -13.68
CA ASN A 136 -20.31 -2.56 -14.06
C ASN A 136 -21.25 -2.01 -12.97
N ARG A 137 -21.59 -2.80 -11.95
CA ARG A 137 -22.34 -2.32 -10.76
C ARG A 137 -21.47 -1.47 -9.82
N ILE A 138 -20.16 -1.42 -10.05
CA ILE A 138 -19.21 -0.64 -9.28
C ILE A 138 -18.69 0.45 -10.20
N GLU A 139 -18.88 1.71 -9.80
CA GLU A 139 -18.33 2.86 -10.51
C GLU A 139 -16.81 2.68 -10.74
N TYR A 140 -16.36 2.87 -11.98
CA TYR A 140 -14.99 2.55 -12.39
C TYR A 140 -13.94 3.32 -11.58
N SER A 141 -14.14 4.61 -11.31
CA SER A 141 -13.27 5.44 -10.46
C SER A 141 -12.95 4.80 -9.09
N LEU A 142 -13.89 4.01 -8.55
CA LEU A 142 -13.73 3.35 -7.26
C LEU A 142 -12.85 2.10 -7.33
N TRP A 143 -12.55 1.52 -8.49
CA TRP A 143 -11.79 0.26 -8.54
C TRP A 143 -10.80 0.09 -9.69
N THR A 144 -10.88 0.89 -10.74
CA THR A 144 -9.94 0.89 -11.87
C THR A 144 -8.91 1.99 -11.70
N GLN A 145 -7.70 1.75 -12.18
CA GLN A 145 -6.62 2.73 -12.09
C GLN A 145 -6.70 3.78 -13.20
N HIS A 146 -7.12 3.44 -14.42
CA HIS A 146 -7.25 4.44 -15.50
C HIS A 146 -8.31 5.53 -15.23
N CYS A 147 -9.23 5.34 -14.27
CA CYS A 147 -10.24 6.32 -13.85
C CYS A 147 -9.94 6.97 -12.49
N ASP A 148 -8.76 6.78 -11.90
CA ASP A 148 -8.47 7.26 -10.53
C ASP A 148 -7.94 8.71 -10.47
N GLU A 149 -7.72 9.34 -11.62
CA GLU A 149 -7.08 10.65 -11.79
C GLU A 149 -5.74 10.73 -11.05
N ASP A 150 -4.96 9.65 -11.14
CA ASP A 150 -3.60 9.49 -10.61
C ASP A 150 -3.49 9.57 -9.08
N ARG A 151 -4.62 9.62 -8.36
CA ARG A 151 -4.65 9.82 -6.90
C ARG A 151 -4.12 8.65 -6.10
N ARG A 152 -4.01 7.45 -6.70
CA ARG A 152 -3.60 6.24 -5.98
C ARG A 152 -2.10 6.01 -5.93
N PHE A 153 -1.28 6.71 -6.72
CA PHE A 153 0.17 6.47 -6.80
C PHE A 153 0.53 4.99 -7.07
N GLY A 154 -0.31 4.26 -7.82
CA GLY A 154 -0.13 2.82 -8.05
C GLY A 154 -0.71 1.90 -6.97
N HIS A 155 -1.22 2.43 -5.86
CA HIS A 155 -1.82 1.62 -4.80
C HIS A 155 -3.23 1.18 -5.14
N MET A 156 -3.41 -0.12 -5.39
CA MET A 156 -4.75 -0.70 -5.60
C MET A 156 -5.21 -1.56 -4.42
N THR A 157 -4.33 -1.82 -3.45
CA THR A 157 -4.60 -2.78 -2.38
C THR A 157 -4.30 -2.20 -1.01
N THR A 158 -5.11 -2.56 -0.03
CA THR A 158 -4.81 -2.35 1.37
C THR A 158 -3.80 -3.41 1.83
N ASN A 159 -2.54 -3.05 2.04
CA ASN A 159 -1.50 -4.00 2.51
C ASN A 159 -1.59 -4.27 4.03
N ILE A 160 -2.82 -4.47 4.51
CA ILE A 160 -3.18 -4.60 5.93
C ILE A 160 -2.44 -5.79 6.56
N SER A 161 -2.32 -6.91 5.86
CA SER A 161 -1.80 -8.15 6.47
C SER A 161 -0.33 -8.05 6.85
N GLU A 162 0.54 -7.42 6.06
CA GLU A 162 1.98 -7.35 6.35
C GLU A 162 2.28 -6.41 7.54
N CYS A 163 1.67 -5.21 7.55
CA CYS A 163 1.84 -4.22 8.61
C CYS A 163 1.27 -4.69 9.94
N VAL A 164 0.00 -5.13 9.93
CA VAL A 164 -0.69 -5.61 11.13
C VAL A 164 -0.06 -6.90 11.64
N ASN A 165 0.49 -7.77 10.78
CA ASN A 165 1.27 -8.92 11.26
C ASN A 165 2.59 -8.48 11.90
N SER A 166 3.28 -7.47 11.38
CA SER A 166 4.54 -6.97 11.97
C SER A 166 4.31 -6.36 13.36
N ILE A 167 3.31 -5.46 13.49
CA ILE A 167 3.01 -4.77 14.75
C ILE A 167 2.36 -5.71 15.74
N LEU A 168 1.42 -6.54 15.30
CA LEU A 168 0.64 -7.38 16.20
C LEU A 168 1.23 -8.78 16.42
N LYS A 169 2.41 -9.09 15.86
CA LYS A 169 3.06 -10.40 16.06
C LYS A 169 3.24 -10.69 17.54
N GLY A 170 2.60 -11.75 18.03
CA GLY A 170 2.71 -12.17 19.44
C GLY A 170 1.91 -11.34 20.45
N VAL A 171 1.20 -10.29 20.02
CA VAL A 171 0.49 -9.38 20.96
C VAL A 171 -1.04 -9.38 20.83
N ARG A 172 -1.61 -10.02 19.80
CA ARG A 172 -3.07 -10.06 19.54
C ARG A 172 -3.94 -10.60 20.68
N ASN A 173 -3.35 -11.40 21.58
CA ASN A 173 -4.06 -11.99 22.71
C ASN A 173 -3.72 -11.33 24.05
N LEU A 174 -2.90 -10.27 24.07
CA LEU A 174 -2.52 -9.58 25.30
C LEU A 174 -3.66 -8.71 25.85
N PRO A 175 -3.68 -8.41 27.17
CA PRO A 175 -4.56 -7.40 27.75
C PRO A 175 -4.45 -6.05 27.00
N VAL A 176 -5.51 -5.22 27.07
CA VAL A 176 -5.57 -3.94 26.35
C VAL A 176 -4.35 -3.06 26.64
N CYS A 177 -4.00 -2.87 27.91
CA CYS A 177 -2.83 -2.08 28.29
C CYS A 177 -1.52 -2.62 27.68
N SER A 178 -1.34 -3.94 27.67
CA SER A 178 -0.16 -4.57 27.07
C SER A 178 -0.13 -4.44 25.54
N LEU A 179 -1.30 -4.51 24.88
CA LEU A 179 -1.44 -4.28 23.44
C LEU A 179 -1.06 -2.83 23.08
N VAL A 180 -1.56 -1.85 23.84
CA VAL A 180 -1.24 -0.43 23.65
C VAL A 180 0.25 -0.18 23.90
N LYS A 181 0.79 -0.63 25.04
CA LYS A 181 2.23 -0.51 25.37
C LYS A 181 3.11 -1.12 24.28
N ALA A 182 2.78 -2.32 23.80
CA ALA A 182 3.56 -2.99 22.75
C ALA A 182 3.45 -2.29 21.38
N THR A 183 2.27 -1.78 21.04
CA THR A 183 2.05 -1.04 19.78
C THR A 183 2.84 0.26 19.80
N TYR A 184 2.78 1.02 20.90
CA TYR A 184 3.56 2.25 21.11
C TYR A 184 5.06 1.99 20.99
N GLY A 185 5.58 1.00 21.73
CA GLY A 185 7.00 0.67 21.72
C GLY A 185 7.52 0.25 20.33
N ARG A 186 6.75 -0.56 19.59
CA ARG A 186 7.12 -0.95 18.21
C ARG A 186 7.10 0.21 17.24
N LEU A 187 6.18 1.17 17.41
CA LEU A 187 6.15 2.37 16.60
C LEU A 187 7.32 3.29 16.90
N ALA A 188 7.63 3.51 18.17
CA ALA A 188 8.80 4.27 18.58
C ALA A 188 10.08 3.66 17.98
N GLU A 189 10.26 2.34 18.09
CA GLU A 189 11.41 1.64 17.48
C GLU A 189 11.43 1.78 15.95
N LEU A 190 10.27 1.65 15.29
CA LEU A 190 10.15 1.82 13.85
C LEU A 190 10.57 3.22 13.41
N PHE A 191 10.07 4.26 14.07
CA PHE A 191 10.35 5.66 13.76
C PHE A 191 11.83 5.99 13.96
N VAL A 192 12.42 5.57 15.09
CA VAL A 192 13.86 5.77 15.33
C VAL A 192 14.70 5.07 14.27
N ARG A 193 14.40 3.80 13.97
CA ARG A 193 15.16 3.05 12.97
C ARG A 193 15.03 3.67 11.57
N LYS A 194 13.82 4.02 11.16
CA LYS A 194 13.56 4.59 9.84
C LYS A 194 14.06 6.03 9.68
N GLY A 195 13.94 6.85 10.70
CA GLY A 195 14.53 8.18 10.76
C GLY A 195 16.05 8.12 10.57
N ARG A 196 16.75 7.28 11.35
CA ARG A 196 18.21 7.07 11.20
C ARG A 196 18.60 6.53 9.82
N GLU A 197 17.83 5.58 9.27
CA GLU A 197 18.07 5.05 7.92
C GLU A 197 17.97 6.15 6.85
N ALA A 198 16.95 7.02 6.93
CA ALA A 198 16.74 8.11 5.99
C ALA A 198 17.78 9.24 6.16
N GLU A 199 18.09 9.62 7.40
CA GLU A 199 19.10 10.62 7.74
C GLU A 199 20.49 10.20 7.23
N ALA A 200 20.89 8.95 7.47
CA ALA A 200 22.16 8.43 6.97
C ALA A 200 22.23 8.46 5.43
N GLN A 201 21.14 8.14 4.73
CA GLN A 201 21.07 8.21 3.27
C GLN A 201 21.23 9.65 2.76
N MET A 202 20.55 10.61 3.40
CA MET A 202 20.71 12.03 3.10
C MET A 202 22.15 12.52 3.34
N GLY A 203 22.78 12.07 4.44
CA GLY A 203 24.18 12.38 4.74
C GLY A 203 25.18 11.86 3.69
N THR A 204 24.81 10.86 2.89
CA THR A 204 25.61 10.38 1.75
C THR A 204 25.33 11.09 0.43
N GLY A 205 24.52 12.16 0.43
CA GLY A 205 24.17 12.91 -0.78
C GLY A 205 23.10 12.25 -1.67
N GLN A 206 22.43 11.20 -1.18
CA GLN A 206 21.31 10.60 -1.92
C GLN A 206 20.11 11.54 -1.90
N GLN A 207 19.53 11.81 -3.07
CA GLN A 207 18.37 12.71 -3.20
C GLN A 207 17.02 11.99 -3.15
N PHE A 208 16.96 10.75 -3.68
CA PHE A 208 15.72 10.01 -3.92
C PHE A 208 15.69 8.69 -3.16
N SER A 209 14.47 8.21 -2.87
CA SER A 209 14.25 6.95 -2.19
C SER A 209 14.84 5.77 -2.96
N GLN A 210 15.32 4.77 -2.22
CA GLN A 210 15.88 3.56 -2.84
C GLN A 210 14.86 2.80 -3.70
N TYR A 211 13.58 2.85 -3.32
CA TYR A 211 12.50 2.31 -4.13
C TYR A 211 12.46 2.98 -5.51
N LEU A 212 12.41 4.32 -5.54
CA LEU A 212 12.37 5.07 -6.80
C LEU A 212 13.62 4.80 -7.64
N VAL A 213 14.81 4.88 -7.05
CA VAL A 213 16.07 4.65 -7.78
C VAL A 213 16.07 3.29 -8.47
N LYS A 214 15.62 2.23 -7.79
CA LYS A 214 15.48 0.90 -8.40
C LYS A 214 14.48 0.87 -9.56
N CYS A 215 13.36 1.58 -9.44
CA CYS A 215 12.38 1.71 -10.52
C CYS A 215 12.95 2.47 -11.72
N ILE A 216 13.65 3.59 -11.50
CA ILE A 216 14.30 4.36 -12.56
C ILE A 216 15.39 3.55 -13.25
N GLU A 217 16.25 2.84 -12.51
CA GLU A 217 17.26 1.96 -13.10
C GLU A 217 16.64 0.85 -13.96
N ALA A 218 15.51 0.27 -13.54
CA ALA A 218 14.77 -0.69 -14.34
C ALA A 218 14.20 -0.06 -15.60
N ASN A 219 13.55 1.10 -15.47
CA ASN A 219 12.96 1.81 -16.60
C ASN A 219 14.03 2.30 -17.59
N LEU A 220 15.21 2.70 -17.14
CA LEU A 220 16.36 3.09 -17.97
C LEU A 220 16.89 1.93 -18.81
N ARG A 221 16.84 0.68 -18.31
CA ARG A 221 17.18 -0.50 -19.11
C ARG A 221 16.17 -0.69 -20.24
N THR A 222 14.88 -0.59 -19.93
CA THR A 222 13.80 -0.70 -20.91
C THR A 222 13.81 0.44 -21.93
N ALA A 223 14.17 1.67 -21.51
CA ALA A 223 14.20 2.86 -22.35
C ALA A 223 15.11 2.74 -23.60
N ARG A 224 16.07 1.80 -23.57
CA ARG A 224 17.00 1.53 -24.69
C ARG A 224 16.34 0.82 -25.88
N HIS A 225 15.13 0.30 -25.69
CA HIS A 225 14.38 -0.46 -26.70
C HIS A 225 13.40 0.40 -27.49
N PHE A 226 13.56 1.72 -27.46
CA PHE A 226 12.65 2.65 -28.12
C PHE A 226 13.37 3.60 -29.08
N THR A 227 12.69 3.95 -30.15
CA THR A 227 13.09 5.04 -31.05
C THR A 227 12.25 6.27 -30.72
N VAL A 228 12.91 7.42 -30.59
CA VAL A 228 12.26 8.69 -30.23
C VAL A 228 12.25 9.63 -31.43
N THR A 229 11.10 10.22 -31.69
CA THR A 229 10.92 11.30 -32.67
C THR A 229 10.41 12.54 -31.94
N LEU A 230 11.17 13.65 -32.02
CA LEU A 230 10.79 14.93 -31.47
C LEU A 230 9.89 15.69 -32.47
N TYR A 231 8.73 16.18 -32.01
CA TYR A 231 7.80 16.95 -32.83
C TYR A 231 7.80 18.45 -32.46
N ASP A 232 7.90 18.76 -31.16
CA ASP A 232 7.93 20.14 -30.67
C ASP A 232 9.03 20.29 -29.61
N ARG A 233 10.06 21.07 -29.96
CA ARG A 233 11.19 21.33 -29.07
C ARG A 233 10.81 22.19 -27.87
N ASP A 234 9.93 23.17 -28.07
CA ASP A 234 9.62 24.16 -27.05
C ASP A 234 8.68 23.55 -26.00
N ASN A 235 7.75 22.69 -26.42
CA ASN A 235 6.82 21.99 -25.52
C ASN A 235 7.32 20.62 -25.06
N SER A 236 8.46 20.14 -25.60
CA SER A 236 9.01 18.81 -25.31
C SER A 236 8.00 17.69 -25.58
N GLU A 237 7.46 17.69 -26.80
CA GLU A 237 6.50 16.71 -27.31
C GLU A 237 7.19 15.68 -28.22
N TYR A 238 6.96 14.41 -27.96
CA TYR A 238 7.61 13.29 -28.63
C TYR A 238 6.62 12.20 -29.03
N THR A 239 7.00 11.42 -30.03
CA THR A 239 6.52 10.04 -30.16
C THR A 239 7.65 9.06 -29.88
N VAL A 240 7.28 7.94 -29.25
CA VAL A 240 8.20 6.88 -28.85
C VAL A 240 7.67 5.57 -29.42
N ALA A 241 8.43 4.94 -30.32
CA ALA A 241 8.07 3.68 -30.96
C ALA A 241 8.87 2.51 -30.40
N GLU A 242 8.21 1.39 -30.10
CA GLU A 242 8.87 0.15 -29.70
C GLU A 242 9.63 -0.48 -30.86
N THR A 243 10.94 -0.74 -30.65
CA THR A 243 11.76 -1.45 -31.64
C THR A 243 11.82 -2.95 -31.40
N THR A 244 11.55 -3.37 -30.16
CA THR A 244 11.46 -4.78 -29.76
C THR A 244 10.32 -4.98 -28.79
N PRO A 245 9.57 -6.10 -28.88
CA PRO A 245 8.51 -6.40 -27.92
C PRO A 245 9.06 -6.43 -26.48
N THR A 246 8.47 -5.62 -25.62
CA THR A 246 8.88 -5.49 -24.20
C THR A 246 8.24 -6.55 -23.30
N GLY A 247 7.38 -7.41 -23.85
CA GLY A 247 6.68 -8.49 -23.12
C GLY A 247 5.46 -8.02 -22.32
N SER A 248 5.05 -6.75 -22.47
CA SER A 248 3.85 -6.15 -21.87
C SER A 248 2.83 -5.72 -22.94
N PHE A 249 1.65 -5.28 -22.51
CA PHE A 249 0.66 -4.66 -23.39
C PHE A 249 1.33 -3.48 -24.14
N SER A 250 1.25 -3.51 -25.48
CA SER A 250 1.92 -2.54 -26.34
C SER A 250 0.94 -1.96 -27.36
N LEU A 251 0.95 -0.63 -27.48
CA LEU A 251 0.27 0.10 -28.55
C LEU A 251 1.21 0.40 -29.73
N GLY A 252 2.46 -0.08 -29.66
CA GLY A 252 3.50 0.13 -30.67
C GLY A 252 4.13 1.52 -30.64
N THR A 253 3.33 2.59 -30.60
CA THR A 253 3.80 3.98 -30.50
C THR A 253 3.04 4.75 -29.43
N TYR A 254 3.76 5.59 -28.68
CA TYR A 254 3.23 6.38 -27.58
C TYR A 254 3.61 7.85 -27.73
N ARG A 255 2.69 8.77 -27.45
CA ARG A 255 3.03 10.19 -27.27
C ARG A 255 3.52 10.43 -25.85
N VAL A 256 4.48 11.34 -25.72
CA VAL A 256 5.08 11.76 -24.46
C VAL A 256 5.23 13.27 -24.44
N SER A 257 4.72 13.90 -23.38
CA SER A 257 5.00 15.31 -23.07
C SER A 257 5.84 15.37 -21.80
N LEU A 258 7.10 15.79 -21.91
CA LEU A 258 7.92 15.98 -20.71
C LEU A 258 7.48 17.24 -19.95
N GLY A 259 7.05 18.29 -20.65
CA GLY A 259 6.55 19.54 -20.05
C GLY A 259 5.30 19.29 -19.19
N SER A 260 4.35 18.53 -19.71
CA SER A 260 3.11 18.19 -19.00
C SER A 260 3.22 16.93 -18.12
N LYS A 261 4.39 16.27 -18.11
CA LYS A 261 4.64 15.00 -17.40
C LYS A 261 3.63 13.89 -17.75
N THR A 262 3.25 13.80 -19.02
CA THR A 262 2.25 12.83 -19.50
C THR A 262 2.85 11.85 -20.51
N CYS A 263 2.30 10.64 -20.54
CA CYS A 263 2.60 9.63 -21.54
C CYS A 263 1.35 8.80 -21.83
N ASP A 264 1.13 8.45 -23.09
CA ASP A 264 0.00 7.59 -23.49
C ASP A 264 0.02 6.21 -22.80
N CYS A 265 1.16 5.76 -22.23
CA CYS A 265 1.21 4.52 -21.45
C CYS A 265 0.58 4.63 -20.04
N GLY A 266 0.24 5.84 -19.59
CA GLY A 266 -0.36 6.13 -18.27
C GLY A 266 0.55 5.94 -17.05
N TYR A 267 1.67 5.23 -17.17
CA TYR A 267 2.58 5.00 -16.03
C TYR A 267 3.24 6.26 -15.48
N PHE A 268 3.51 7.26 -16.33
CA PHE A 268 4.18 8.49 -15.91
C PHE A 268 3.29 9.27 -14.93
N GLN A 269 2.00 9.34 -15.24
CA GLN A 269 0.98 9.99 -14.45
C GLN A 269 0.66 9.16 -13.21
N ALA A 270 0.31 7.89 -13.39
CA ALA A 270 -0.20 7.04 -12.32
C ALA A 270 0.82 6.73 -11.20
N LEU A 271 2.12 6.76 -11.52
CA LEU A 271 3.21 6.56 -10.57
C LEU A 271 3.95 7.84 -10.22
N HIS A 272 3.65 8.96 -10.87
CA HIS A 272 4.25 10.27 -10.61
C HIS A 272 5.79 10.30 -10.72
N PHE A 273 6.35 9.47 -11.60
CA PHE A 273 7.76 9.51 -11.99
C PHE A 273 7.96 8.96 -13.42
N PRO A 274 9.08 9.28 -14.09
CA PRO A 274 9.28 8.91 -15.49
C PRO A 274 9.14 7.41 -15.79
N CYS A 275 8.23 7.09 -16.70
CA CYS A 275 8.13 5.77 -17.31
C CYS A 275 9.29 5.53 -18.31
N PRO A 276 9.48 4.30 -18.81
CA PRO A 276 10.53 4.01 -19.79
C PRO A 276 10.50 4.92 -21.04
N HIS A 277 9.31 5.27 -21.54
CA HIS A 277 9.16 6.18 -22.68
C HIS A 277 9.64 7.60 -22.37
N ALA A 278 9.22 8.16 -21.22
CA ALA A 278 9.67 9.47 -20.76
C ALA A 278 11.19 9.53 -20.56
N LEU A 279 11.79 8.45 -20.04
CA LEU A 279 13.24 8.35 -19.90
C LEU A 279 13.97 8.26 -21.24
N ALA A 280 13.38 7.60 -22.25
CA ALA A 280 13.91 7.61 -23.61
C ALA A 280 13.91 9.03 -24.19
N CYS A 281 12.84 9.80 -24.00
CA CYS A 281 12.78 11.21 -24.40
C CYS A 281 13.81 12.08 -23.67
N CYS A 282 14.00 11.86 -22.37
CA CYS A 282 15.04 12.52 -21.59
C CYS A 282 16.43 12.23 -22.17
N ALA A 283 16.74 10.96 -22.45
CA ALA A 283 18.02 10.55 -23.03
C ALA A 283 18.25 11.16 -24.42
N TYR A 284 17.23 11.14 -25.28
CA TYR A 284 17.26 11.74 -26.62
C TYR A 284 17.59 13.24 -26.55
N SER A 285 16.97 13.96 -25.60
CA SER A 285 17.09 15.41 -25.44
C SER A 285 18.24 15.82 -24.51
N ARG A 286 19.03 14.86 -24.00
CA ARG A 286 20.11 15.07 -23.03
C ARG A 286 19.66 15.77 -21.74
N LEU A 287 18.43 15.47 -21.31
CA LEU A 287 17.84 15.98 -20.08
C LEU A 287 18.02 14.98 -18.94
N THR A 288 18.09 15.51 -17.73
CA THR A 288 18.10 14.72 -16.50
C THR A 288 16.66 14.36 -16.11
N TRP A 289 16.43 13.18 -15.52
CA TRP A 289 15.09 12.70 -15.20
C TRP A 289 14.55 13.25 -13.87
N GLN A 290 15.44 13.73 -13.01
CA GLN A 290 15.18 14.16 -11.64
C GLN A 290 14.06 15.22 -11.51
N PRO A 291 13.97 16.25 -12.38
CA PRO A 291 12.90 17.27 -12.28
C PRO A 291 11.48 16.74 -12.52
N TYR A 292 11.37 15.55 -13.11
CA TYR A 292 10.09 14.94 -13.48
C TYR A 292 9.53 14.00 -12.41
N VAL A 293 10.16 13.94 -11.25
CA VAL A 293 9.79 13.07 -10.14
C VAL A 293 8.98 13.84 -9.10
N HIS A 294 7.92 13.24 -8.59
CA HIS A 294 7.13 13.82 -7.50
C HIS A 294 7.87 13.83 -6.17
N GLU A 295 7.68 14.90 -5.39
CA GLU A 295 8.41 15.19 -4.16
C GLU A 295 8.30 14.10 -3.09
N VAL A 296 7.22 13.32 -3.08
CA VAL A 296 7.02 12.19 -2.15
C VAL A 296 8.17 11.19 -2.19
N TYR A 297 8.83 11.04 -3.35
CA TYR A 297 9.96 10.14 -3.52
C TYR A 297 11.32 10.74 -3.10
N GLN A 298 11.38 12.03 -2.76
CA GLN A 298 12.59 12.64 -2.23
C GLN A 298 12.89 12.10 -0.83
N LEU A 299 14.18 11.92 -0.52
CA LEU A 299 14.59 11.43 0.80
C LEU A 299 14.26 12.43 1.92
N SER A 300 14.23 13.74 1.63
CA SER A 300 13.73 14.76 2.54
C SER A 300 12.29 14.51 2.97
N SER A 301 11.40 14.19 2.02
CA SER A 301 10.00 13.84 2.29
C SER A 301 9.88 12.55 3.10
N VAL A 302 10.67 11.53 2.74
CA VAL A 302 10.71 10.25 3.50
C VAL A 302 11.21 10.47 4.93
N PHE A 303 12.25 11.28 5.12
CA PHE A 303 12.74 11.66 6.45
C PHE A 303 11.69 12.42 7.25
N GLY A 304 10.97 13.36 6.60
CA GLY A 304 9.89 14.13 7.21
C GLY A 304 8.77 13.26 7.81
N VAL A 305 8.52 12.06 7.27
CA VAL A 305 7.56 11.10 7.86
C VAL A 305 7.99 10.64 9.25
N TYR A 306 9.29 10.52 9.50
CA TYR A 306 9.87 9.95 10.72
C TYR A 306 10.54 10.98 11.63
N GLN A 307 10.44 12.27 11.30
CA GLN A 307 11.08 13.35 12.08
C GLN A 307 10.51 13.49 13.50
N MET A 308 9.25 13.08 13.70
CA MET A 308 8.57 13.22 14.98
C MET A 308 9.05 12.17 15.98
N VAL A 309 9.27 12.61 17.22
CA VAL A 309 9.81 11.78 18.29
C VAL A 309 8.68 11.18 19.13
N PHE A 310 8.77 9.88 19.38
CA PHE A 310 7.97 9.21 20.41
C PHE A 310 8.62 9.40 21.77
N ALA A 311 7.93 10.08 22.69
CA ALA A 311 8.42 10.26 24.05
C ALA A 311 8.43 8.92 24.81
N PRO A 312 9.46 8.63 25.63
CA PRO A 312 9.41 7.46 26.51
C PRO A 312 8.15 7.49 27.40
N PRO A 313 7.44 6.36 27.55
CA PRO A 313 6.27 6.32 28.42
C PRO A 313 6.70 6.56 29.88
N ILE A 314 5.87 7.30 30.63
CA ILE A 314 6.10 7.54 32.06
C ILE A 314 6.06 6.18 32.78
N PRO A 315 7.07 5.83 33.60
CA PRO A 315 7.03 4.60 34.38
C PRO A 315 5.86 4.61 35.36
N GLU A 316 5.29 3.44 35.62
CA GLU A 316 4.03 3.30 36.39
C GLU A 316 4.07 3.93 37.78
N GLY A 317 5.22 3.86 38.46
CA GLY A 317 5.40 4.51 39.77
C GLY A 317 5.40 6.04 39.74
N PHE A 318 5.49 6.66 38.57
CA PHE A 318 5.44 8.11 38.39
C PHE A 318 4.12 8.61 37.76
N TRP A 319 3.12 7.73 37.62
CA TRP A 319 1.83 8.15 37.09
C TRP A 319 1.14 9.11 38.06
N PRO A 320 0.55 10.21 37.58
CA PRO A 320 -0.26 11.07 38.43
C PRO A 320 -1.47 10.29 38.96
N PRO A 321 -1.99 10.64 40.15
CA PRO A 321 -3.23 10.06 40.66
C PRO A 321 -4.35 10.18 39.62
N TYR A 322 -4.99 9.07 39.29
CA TYR A 322 -6.10 9.06 38.34
C TYR A 322 -7.39 9.46 39.04
N ALA A 323 -7.95 10.62 38.69
CA ALA A 323 -9.23 11.12 39.20
C ALA A 323 -10.40 10.94 38.22
N GLY A 324 -10.18 10.21 37.12
CA GLY A 324 -11.20 9.97 36.10
C GLY A 324 -12.14 8.81 36.45
N PRO A 325 -13.14 8.53 35.58
CA PRO A 325 -14.09 7.46 35.79
C PRO A 325 -13.40 6.08 35.78
N THR A 326 -13.79 5.23 36.72
CA THR A 326 -13.36 3.82 36.69
C THR A 326 -14.11 3.10 35.57
N VAL A 327 -13.38 2.64 34.56
CA VAL A 327 -13.95 1.87 33.45
C VAL A 327 -14.19 0.43 33.92
N ILE A 328 -15.47 0.05 34.03
CA ILE A 328 -15.89 -1.30 34.41
C ILE A 328 -16.29 -2.05 33.13
N PRO A 329 -15.65 -3.20 32.81
CA PRO A 329 -16.02 -3.98 31.64
C PRO A 329 -17.46 -4.49 31.74
N ASP A 330 -18.25 -4.35 30.68
CA ASP A 330 -19.61 -4.89 30.63
C ASP A 330 -19.58 -6.43 30.68
N PRO A 331 -20.12 -7.05 31.76
CA PRO A 331 -20.16 -8.50 31.90
C PRO A 331 -20.88 -9.23 30.74
N SER A 332 -21.84 -8.56 30.08
CA SER A 332 -22.60 -9.11 28.96
C SER A 332 -21.74 -9.33 27.70
N MET A 333 -20.65 -8.57 27.57
CA MET A 333 -19.72 -8.61 26.43
C MET A 333 -18.58 -9.61 26.62
N ARG A 334 -18.65 -10.43 27.67
CA ARG A 334 -17.70 -11.50 27.96
C ARG A 334 -17.85 -12.62 26.93
N ARG A 335 -16.72 -13.12 26.40
CA ARG A 335 -16.73 -14.19 25.39
C ARG A 335 -17.36 -15.47 25.96
N ALA A 336 -18.33 -16.04 25.24
CA ALA A 336 -19.12 -17.19 25.66
C ALA A 336 -18.41 -18.57 25.61
N ARG A 337 -17.08 -18.66 25.38
CA ARG A 337 -16.38 -19.95 25.26
C ARG A 337 -15.18 -20.07 26.19
N GLU A 338 -15.18 -21.14 27.00
CA GLU A 338 -13.98 -21.71 27.60
C GLU A 338 -13.07 -22.27 26.49
N GLY A 339 -11.86 -21.73 26.38
CA GLY A 339 -10.86 -22.18 25.43
C GLY A 339 -9.95 -21.06 24.94
N ARG A 340 -8.69 -21.40 24.63
CA ARG A 340 -7.70 -20.46 24.11
C ARG A 340 -8.21 -19.86 22.78
N PRO A 341 -8.30 -18.52 22.65
CA PRO A 341 -8.61 -17.89 21.37
C PRO A 341 -7.66 -18.39 20.28
N ARG A 342 -8.18 -18.75 19.10
CA ARG A 342 -7.35 -19.15 17.96
C ARG A 342 -6.30 -18.06 17.69
N SER A 343 -5.04 -18.37 17.97
CA SER A 343 -3.91 -17.43 17.83
C SER A 343 -3.45 -17.27 16.38
N THR A 344 -3.89 -18.16 15.50
CA THR A 344 -3.60 -18.13 14.06
C THR A 344 -4.85 -17.68 13.31
N ARG A 345 -4.69 -16.62 12.50
CA ARG A 345 -5.69 -16.18 11.52
C ARG A 345 -6.03 -17.37 10.62
N ILE A 346 -7.32 -17.63 10.41
CA ILE A 346 -7.76 -18.62 9.41
C ILE A 346 -7.29 -18.11 8.05
N ARG A 347 -6.45 -18.90 7.37
CA ARG A 347 -6.03 -18.56 6.02
C ARG A 347 -7.26 -18.59 5.12
N THR A 348 -7.50 -17.47 4.45
CA THR A 348 -8.52 -17.35 3.41
C THR A 348 -7.84 -17.22 2.06
N ASN A 349 -8.61 -17.19 0.98
CA ASN A 349 -8.11 -16.93 -0.38
C ASN A 349 -7.37 -15.58 -0.48
N MET A 350 -7.53 -14.70 0.52
CA MET A 350 -6.81 -13.43 0.69
C MET A 350 -5.37 -13.58 1.18
N ASP A 351 -5.01 -14.75 1.73
CA ASP A 351 -3.67 -15.07 2.25
C ASP A 351 -2.86 -15.94 1.28
N GLU A 352 -3.43 -16.31 0.12
CA GLU A 352 -2.70 -16.96 -0.95
C GLU A 352 -1.75 -15.96 -1.62
N ALA A 353 -0.45 -16.24 -1.53
CA ALA A 353 0.54 -15.52 -2.33
C ALA A 353 0.34 -15.86 -3.81
N ASP A 354 0.56 -14.88 -4.68
CA ASP A 354 0.70 -15.12 -6.12
C ASP A 354 1.68 -16.28 -6.35
N PRO A 355 1.26 -17.38 -7.03
CA PRO A 355 2.13 -18.51 -7.34
C PRO A 355 3.43 -18.10 -8.04
N ASN A 356 3.41 -16.97 -8.78
CA ASN A 356 4.57 -16.44 -9.51
C ASN A 356 5.49 -15.56 -8.66
N ARG A 357 5.15 -15.26 -7.40
CA ARG A 357 6.05 -14.49 -6.51
C ARG A 357 7.17 -15.42 -6.02
N PRO A 358 8.45 -15.19 -6.38
CA PRO A 358 9.54 -16.05 -5.94
C PRO A 358 9.61 -16.04 -4.41
N LYS A 359 9.63 -17.24 -3.81
CA LYS A 359 9.75 -17.40 -2.35
C LYS A 359 11.03 -16.69 -1.89
N ARG A 360 10.88 -15.76 -0.96
CA ARG A 360 11.99 -14.99 -0.37
C ARG A 360 12.43 -15.63 0.94
N CYS A 361 13.73 -15.56 1.21
CA CYS A 361 14.31 -16.01 2.45
C CYS A 361 13.69 -15.27 3.65
N GLY A 362 13.26 -16.00 4.69
CA GLY A 362 12.66 -15.40 5.88
C GLY A 362 13.63 -14.60 6.77
N LEU A 363 14.94 -14.62 6.48
CA LEU A 363 15.98 -13.85 7.17
C LEU A 363 16.38 -12.62 6.33
N CYS A 364 16.98 -12.83 5.17
CA CYS A 364 17.55 -11.74 4.35
C CYS A 364 16.63 -11.22 3.23
N ARG A 365 15.44 -11.82 3.06
CA ARG A 365 14.43 -11.47 2.06
C ARG A 365 14.88 -11.53 0.58
N GLN A 366 16.03 -12.13 0.31
CA GLN A 366 16.50 -12.44 -1.04
C GLN A 366 15.78 -13.67 -1.60
N PRO A 367 15.48 -13.70 -2.91
CA PRO A 367 14.94 -14.88 -3.58
C PRO A 367 15.98 -16.01 -3.68
N GLY A 368 15.54 -17.23 -3.99
CA GLY A 368 16.44 -18.35 -4.33
C GLY A 368 16.90 -19.23 -3.16
N HIS A 369 16.57 -18.89 -1.91
CA HIS A 369 16.88 -19.74 -0.75
C HIS A 369 15.87 -19.54 0.39
N THR A 370 15.86 -20.48 1.35
CA THR A 370 14.97 -20.43 2.51
C THR A 370 15.72 -19.92 3.75
N LYS A 371 15.00 -19.61 4.83
CA LYS A 371 15.64 -19.22 6.11
C LYS A 371 16.71 -20.22 6.56
N ARG A 372 16.53 -21.52 6.30
CA ARG A 372 17.45 -22.60 6.70
C ARG A 372 18.75 -22.61 5.89
N SER A 373 18.69 -22.17 4.64
CA SER A 373 19.84 -22.10 3.73
C SER A 373 20.29 -20.65 3.50
N CYS A 374 20.04 -19.77 4.48
CA CYS A 374 20.42 -18.38 4.38
C CYS A 374 21.92 -18.21 4.60
N PRO A 375 22.66 -17.58 3.67
CA PRO A 375 24.08 -17.26 3.88
C PRO A 375 24.32 -16.35 5.09
N GLN A 376 23.28 -15.64 5.54
CA GLN A 376 23.29 -14.80 6.74
C GLN A 376 22.79 -15.53 8.00
N ALA A 377 22.46 -16.81 7.92
CA ALA A 377 22.23 -17.61 9.12
C ALA A 377 23.58 -17.81 9.81
N ALA A 378 23.74 -17.25 11.00
CA ALA A 378 24.90 -17.50 11.83
C ALA A 378 25.09 -19.03 11.96
N GLY A 379 26.22 -19.54 11.49
CA GLY A 379 26.55 -20.96 11.54
C GLY A 379 26.59 -21.45 12.99
N PRO A 380 26.37 -22.76 13.23
CA PRO A 380 26.55 -23.32 14.56
C PRO A 380 28.00 -23.10 14.99
N SER A 381 28.18 -22.38 16.09
CA SER A 381 29.44 -22.26 16.80
C SER A 381 29.98 -23.66 17.10
N GLY A 382 31.03 -24.05 16.39
CA GLY A 382 31.74 -25.30 16.64
C GLY A 382 32.34 -25.27 18.05
N THR A 383 31.86 -26.16 18.91
CA THR A 383 32.58 -26.53 20.13
C THR A 383 33.85 -27.24 19.71
N ALA A 384 34.98 -26.56 19.89
CA ALA A 384 36.30 -27.14 19.81
C ALA A 384 36.43 -28.31 20.80
N ARG A 385 36.93 -29.44 20.29
CA ARG A 385 37.50 -30.52 21.10
C ARG A 385 38.63 -29.97 21.95
N ASN A 386 38.68 -30.33 23.22
CA ASN A 386 39.92 -30.45 23.97
C ASN A 386 39.85 -31.72 24.82
N GLN A 387 40.78 -32.63 24.49
CA GLN A 387 41.34 -33.80 25.19
C GLN A 387 40.40 -34.70 25.99
#